data_AF-A0A1B7UJ18-F1
#
_entry.id   AF-A0A1B7UJ18-F1
#
_cell.length_a   1.000
_cell.length_b   1.000
_cell.length_c   1.000
_cell.angle_alpha   90.00
_cell.angle_beta   90.00
_cell.angle_gamma   90.00
#
_symmetry.space_group_name_H-M   'P 1'
#
loop_
_entity.id
_entity.type
_entity.pdbx_description
1 polymer ?
#
loop_
_entity_poly.entity_id
_entity_poly.type
_entity_poly.pdbx_seq_one_letter_code
_entity_poly.pdbx_strand_id
1 'polypeptide(L)'
;MKNLLLIIAAILLSSCADPCIDEVMSQAADAQQKTEFVHVRTNCGATTGFFHQIFIVAAGANYQDESPIFAADKVEHIAVKWLDAQTLEISSDSARIFNFKNFWQSKNVDNFQYVIQVKLHEEL
;
A
#
# COMPACT_ATOMS: atom_id res chain seq x y z
N MET A 1 10.53 22.81 -47.98
CA MET A 1 10.95 21.53 -47.34
C MET A 1 11.96 21.71 -46.19
N LYS A 2 12.13 22.90 -45.60
CA LYS A 2 13.08 23.14 -44.49
C LYS A 2 12.41 23.17 -43.10
N ASN A 3 11.08 23.26 -43.06
CA ASN A 3 10.31 23.42 -41.83
C ASN A 3 9.73 22.11 -41.27
N LEU A 4 9.98 20.95 -41.91
CA LEU A 4 9.46 19.65 -41.46
C LEU A 4 10.46 18.90 -40.55
N LEU A 5 11.75 19.25 -40.62
CA LEU A 5 12.82 18.61 -39.86
C LEU A 5 12.89 19.05 -38.38
N LEU A 6 12.24 20.16 -38.02
CA LEU A 6 12.26 20.71 -36.66
C LEU A 6 11.23 20.06 -35.71
N ILE A 7 10.27 19.31 -36.24
CA ILE A 7 9.12 18.82 -35.46
C ILE A 7 9.41 17.42 -34.90
N ILE A 8 10.26 16.64 -35.57
CA ILE A 8 10.64 15.28 -35.14
C ILE A 8 11.58 15.31 -33.92
N ALA A 9 12.37 16.38 -33.75
CA ALA A 9 13.29 16.52 -32.62
C ALA A 9 12.59 16.80 -31.27
N ALA A 10 11.34 17.28 -31.28
CA ALA A 10 10.60 17.62 -30.06
C ALA A 10 9.90 16.40 -29.40
N ILE A 11 9.73 15.29 -30.12
CA ILE A 11 8.99 14.11 -29.64
C ILE A 11 9.88 13.16 -28.82
N LEU A 12 11.21 13.28 -28.94
CA LEU A 12 12.19 12.38 -28.30
C LEU A 12 12.59 12.78 -26.88
N LEU A 13 11.99 13.83 -26.30
CA LEU A 13 12.21 14.25 -24.91
C LEU A 13 11.05 13.87 -23.98
N SER A 14 10.15 12.98 -24.41
CA SER A 14 9.19 12.36 -23.49
C SER A 14 9.94 11.40 -22.55
N SER A 15 10.48 12.00 -21.50
CA SER A 15 10.88 11.43 -20.22
C SER A 15 10.41 9.98 -20.03
N CYS A 16 11.33 9.02 -20.09
CA CYS A 16 11.15 7.73 -19.41
C CYS A 16 11.17 7.98 -17.90
N ALA A 17 10.07 8.47 -17.36
CA ALA A 17 9.77 8.25 -15.96
C ALA A 17 9.20 6.84 -15.91
N ASP A 18 9.97 5.86 -15.42
CA ASP A 18 9.38 4.57 -15.06
C ASP A 18 8.35 4.87 -13.96
N PRO A 19 7.04 4.74 -14.24
CA PRO A 19 6.05 5.00 -13.21
C PRO A 19 6.23 3.94 -12.13
N CYS A 20 6.20 4.34 -10.85
CA CYS A 20 5.99 3.37 -9.79
C CYS A 20 4.64 2.69 -10.04
N ILE A 21 4.66 1.37 -10.18
CA ILE A 21 3.46 0.58 -10.40
C ILE A 21 3.09 -0.09 -9.09
N ASP A 22 1.87 0.18 -8.64
CA ASP A 22 1.24 -0.50 -7.52
C ASP A 22 0.54 -1.77 -8.02
N GLU A 23 0.81 -2.88 -7.36
CA GLU A 23 0.12 -4.15 -7.53
C GLU A 23 -0.62 -4.50 -6.23
N VAL A 24 -1.95 -4.61 -6.29
CA VAL A 24 -2.74 -5.08 -5.15
C VAL A 24 -2.52 -6.58 -5.00
N MET A 25 -1.85 -6.97 -3.93
CA MET A 25 -1.48 -8.37 -3.64
C MET A 25 -2.61 -9.10 -2.92
N SER A 26 -3.25 -8.43 -1.96
CA SER A 26 -4.40 -8.97 -1.23
C SER A 26 -5.26 -7.85 -0.66
N GLN A 27 -6.55 -8.14 -0.47
CA GLN A 27 -7.53 -7.22 0.07
C GLN A 27 -8.63 -8.03 0.75
N ALA A 28 -9.07 -7.61 1.94
CA ALA A 28 -10.23 -8.21 2.60
C ALA A 28 -10.91 -7.23 3.56
N ALA A 29 -12.24 -7.36 3.63
CA ALA A 29 -13.06 -6.66 4.62
C ALA A 29 -12.94 -7.30 5.99
N ASP A 30 -13.13 -6.48 7.03
CA ASP A 30 -13.27 -6.94 8.40
C ASP A 30 -14.59 -7.69 8.58
N ALA A 31 -14.76 -8.34 9.74
CA ALA A 31 -15.95 -9.14 10.02
C ALA A 31 -17.27 -8.33 9.99
N GLN A 32 -17.23 -7.01 10.21
CA GLN A 32 -18.40 -6.13 10.15
C GLN A 32 -18.58 -5.44 8.79
N GLN A 33 -17.68 -5.66 7.82
CA GLN A 33 -17.68 -5.00 6.51
C GLN A 33 -17.71 -3.46 6.59
N LYS A 34 -17.11 -2.90 7.66
CA LYS A 34 -16.96 -1.45 7.85
C LYS A 34 -15.65 -0.94 7.29
N THR A 35 -14.64 -1.79 7.26
CA THR A 35 -13.27 -1.46 6.87
C THR A 35 -12.64 -2.57 6.06
N GLU A 36 -11.67 -2.21 5.25
CA GLU A 36 -10.88 -3.17 4.47
C GLU A 36 -9.40 -2.91 4.70
N PHE A 37 -8.59 -3.96 4.69
CA PHE A 37 -7.16 -3.80 4.46
C PHE A 37 -6.89 -3.91 2.96
N VAL A 38 -5.88 -3.17 2.48
CA VAL A 38 -5.34 -3.31 1.13
C VAL A 38 -3.84 -3.48 1.26
N HIS A 39 -3.33 -4.63 0.80
CA HIS A 39 -1.90 -4.90 0.72
C HIS A 39 -1.43 -4.67 -0.71
N VAL A 40 -0.51 -3.73 -0.85
CA VAL A 40 0.05 -3.30 -2.12
C VAL A 40 1.54 -3.61 -2.16
N ARG A 41 2.01 -4.05 -3.32
CA ARG A 41 3.42 -4.14 -3.66
C ARG A 41 3.72 -3.10 -4.74
N THR A 42 4.59 -2.15 -4.43
CA THR A 42 5.02 -1.10 -5.35
C THR A 42 6.37 -1.49 -5.96
N ASN A 43 6.49 -1.32 -7.29
CA ASN A 43 7.73 -1.45 -8.04
C ASN A 43 8.05 -0.13 -8.74
N CYS A 44 9.19 0.48 -8.42
CA CYS A 44 9.64 1.76 -8.99
C CYS A 44 10.78 1.63 -10.02
N GLY A 45 10.94 0.45 -10.61
CA GLY A 45 11.89 0.20 -11.70
C GLY A 45 13.05 -0.73 -11.34
N ALA A 46 13.90 -0.99 -12.33
CA ALA A 46 14.86 -2.10 -12.34
C ALA A 46 15.91 -2.08 -11.21
N THR A 47 16.22 -0.92 -10.65
CA THR A 47 17.24 -0.74 -9.59
C THR A 47 16.64 -0.60 -8.20
N THR A 48 15.32 -0.54 -8.09
CA THR A 48 14.61 -0.47 -6.80
C THR A 48 14.05 -1.83 -6.43
N GLY A 49 14.23 -2.25 -5.18
CA GLY A 49 13.55 -3.43 -4.65
C GLY A 49 12.05 -3.19 -4.53
N PHE A 50 11.28 -4.28 -4.44
CA PHE A 50 9.85 -4.18 -4.16
C PHE A 50 9.61 -3.57 -2.78
N PHE A 51 8.59 -2.73 -2.70
CA PHE A 51 8.17 -2.07 -1.48
C PHE A 51 6.76 -2.53 -1.14
N HIS A 52 6.55 -2.99 0.09
CA HIS A 52 5.25 -3.44 0.57
C HIS A 52 4.59 -2.35 1.40
N GLN A 53 3.32 -2.08 1.11
CA GLN A 53 2.50 -1.12 1.83
C GLN A 53 1.18 -1.78 2.22
N ILE A 54 0.74 -1.53 3.45
CA ILE A 54 -0.58 -1.98 3.91
C ILE A 54 -1.35 -0.76 4.36
N PHE A 55 -2.58 -0.66 3.85
CA PHE A 55 -3.53 0.38 4.15
C PHE A 55 -4.71 -0.22 4.89
N ILE A 56 -5.36 0.61 5.72
CA ILE A 56 -6.70 0.36 6.23
C ILE A 56 -7.57 1.49 5.70
N VAL A 57 -8.70 1.14 5.12
CA VAL A 57 -9.65 2.07 4.50
C VAL A 57 -11.06 1.78 5.00
N ALA A 58 -11.96 2.77 4.92
CA ALA A 58 -13.39 2.49 5.01
C ALA A 58 -13.81 1.56 3.87
N ALA A 59 -14.77 0.67 4.11
CA ALA A 59 -15.23 -0.28 3.08
C ALA A 59 -15.63 0.44 1.78
N GLY A 60 -15.09 -0.02 0.65
CA GLY A 60 -15.27 0.59 -0.68
C GLY A 60 -14.54 1.92 -0.94
N ALA A 61 -13.76 2.45 0.01
CA ALA A 61 -12.95 3.65 -0.21
C ALA A 61 -11.67 3.34 -1.01
N ASN A 62 -11.10 4.36 -1.66
CA ASN A 62 -9.84 4.24 -2.39
C ASN A 62 -8.65 4.34 -1.43
N TYR A 63 -7.75 3.35 -1.44
CA TYR A 63 -6.56 3.34 -0.60
C TYR A 63 -5.53 4.41 -0.98
N GLN A 64 -5.57 4.90 -2.23
CA GLN A 64 -4.62 5.92 -2.72
C GLN A 64 -4.80 7.28 -2.03
N ASP A 65 -5.95 7.51 -1.41
CA ASP A 65 -6.24 8.73 -0.64
C ASP A 65 -5.79 8.64 0.83
N GLU A 66 -5.29 7.47 1.24
CA GLU A 66 -4.94 7.15 2.62
C GLU A 66 -3.43 6.97 2.81
N SER A 67 -2.97 7.10 4.05
CA SER A 67 -1.57 6.81 4.40
C SER A 67 -1.41 5.36 4.84
N PRO A 68 -0.33 4.67 4.45
CA PRO A 68 -0.11 3.29 4.86
C PRO A 68 0.04 3.19 6.38
N ILE A 69 -0.52 2.13 6.97
CA ILE A 69 -0.32 1.76 8.37
C ILE A 69 0.95 0.92 8.55
N PHE A 70 1.48 0.36 7.47
CA PHE A 70 2.73 -0.39 7.43
C PHE A 70 3.42 -0.15 6.09
N ALA A 71 4.72 0.07 6.13
CA ALA A 71 5.56 0.21 4.94
C ALA A 71 6.93 -0.44 5.19
N ALA A 72 7.34 -1.35 4.32
CA ALA A 72 8.59 -2.11 4.47
C ALA A 72 9.17 -2.53 3.12
N ASP A 73 10.47 -2.84 3.10
CA ASP A 73 11.11 -3.58 2.02
C ASP A 73 11.88 -4.79 2.57
N LYS A 74 12.50 -5.57 1.67
CA LYS A 74 13.18 -6.83 2.01
C LYS A 74 12.29 -7.74 2.87
N VAL A 75 11.03 -7.87 2.44
CA VAL A 75 10.02 -8.61 3.19
C VAL A 75 9.96 -10.04 2.71
N GLU A 76 10.03 -11.00 3.64
CA GLU A 76 9.86 -12.42 3.41
C GLU A 76 8.56 -12.92 4.04
N HIS A 77 7.78 -13.68 3.25
CA HIS A 77 6.50 -14.30 3.65
C HIS A 77 5.52 -13.37 4.39
N ILE A 78 5.26 -12.18 3.84
CA ILE A 78 4.25 -11.29 4.43
C ILE A 78 2.84 -11.86 4.30
N ALA A 79 2.09 -11.83 5.39
CA ALA A 79 0.66 -12.11 5.41
C ALA A 79 -0.08 -11.03 6.21
N VAL A 80 -1.31 -10.76 5.79
CA VAL A 80 -2.20 -9.79 6.42
C VAL A 80 -3.56 -10.45 6.63
N LYS A 81 -4.07 -10.42 7.85
CA LYS A 81 -5.38 -11.01 8.15
C LYS A 81 -6.09 -10.26 9.27
N TRP A 82 -7.41 -10.22 9.16
CA TRP A 82 -8.27 -9.84 10.28
C TRP A 82 -8.31 -10.98 11.29
N LEU A 83 -8.02 -10.69 12.56
CA LEU A 83 -8.27 -11.61 13.67
C LEU A 83 -9.71 -11.49 14.15
N ASP A 84 -10.23 -10.28 14.12
CA ASP A 84 -11.62 -9.91 14.42
C ASP A 84 -11.96 -8.58 13.71
N ALA A 85 -13.10 -7.98 14.03
CA ALA A 85 -13.57 -6.75 13.39
C ALA A 85 -12.68 -5.52 13.64
N GLN A 86 -11.91 -5.51 14.72
CA GLN A 86 -11.11 -4.38 15.18
C GLN A 86 -9.64 -4.73 15.41
N THR A 87 -9.19 -5.91 14.96
CA THR A 87 -7.80 -6.34 15.10
C THR A 87 -7.27 -6.86 13.77
N LEU A 88 -6.30 -6.14 13.21
CA LEU A 88 -5.53 -6.56 12.04
C LEU A 88 -4.17 -7.12 12.48
N GLU A 89 -3.81 -8.29 11.98
CA GLU A 89 -2.48 -8.85 12.14
C GLU A 89 -1.70 -8.74 10.83
N ILE A 90 -0.45 -8.29 10.95
CA ILE A 90 0.56 -8.28 9.90
C ILE A 90 1.69 -9.19 10.37
N SER A 91 1.96 -10.25 9.62
CA SER A 91 3.05 -11.18 9.92
C SER A 91 4.07 -11.24 8.79
N SER A 92 5.33 -11.50 9.14
CA SER A 92 6.43 -11.73 8.20
C SER A 92 7.58 -12.46 8.90
N ASP A 93 8.36 -13.24 8.16
CA ASP A 93 9.57 -13.89 8.69
C ASP A 93 10.67 -12.84 8.90
N SER A 94 10.83 -11.94 7.94
CA SER A 94 11.78 -10.84 8.01
C SER A 94 11.26 -9.62 7.23
N ALA A 95 11.57 -8.42 7.70
CA ALA A 95 11.22 -7.17 7.03
C ALA A 95 12.13 -6.03 7.49
N ARG A 96 12.47 -5.09 6.59
CA ARG A 96 12.99 -3.77 6.97
C ARG A 96 11.86 -2.77 6.96
N ILE A 97 11.35 -2.45 8.15
CA ILE A 97 10.17 -1.61 8.35
C ILE A 97 10.59 -0.14 8.41
N PHE A 98 9.92 0.70 7.61
CA PHE A 98 10.12 2.16 7.57
C PHE A 98 9.00 2.94 8.25
N ASN A 99 7.79 2.38 8.26
CA ASN A 99 6.62 2.98 8.90
C ASN A 99 5.74 1.87 9.47
N PHE A 100 5.25 2.08 10.69
CA PHE A 100 4.28 1.22 11.34
C PHE A 100 3.41 2.05 12.29
N LYS A 101 2.09 1.83 12.22
CA LYS A 101 1.10 2.36 13.15
C LYS A 101 0.38 1.18 13.78
N ASN A 102 0.39 1.14 15.11
CA ASN A 102 -0.29 0.09 15.88
C ASN A 102 -1.80 0.30 16.04
N PHE A 103 -2.35 1.36 15.46
CA PHE A 103 -3.79 1.58 15.39
C PHE A 103 -4.20 2.38 14.16
N TRP A 104 -5.48 2.30 13.81
CA TRP A 104 -6.12 3.13 12.79
C TRP A 104 -7.54 3.50 13.24
N GLN A 105 -7.98 4.69 12.84
CA GLN A 105 -9.35 5.18 13.02
C GLN A 105 -9.65 6.23 11.95
N SER A 106 -10.92 6.39 11.59
CA SER A 106 -11.35 7.39 10.61
C SER A 106 -12.64 8.07 11.03
N LYS A 107 -12.82 9.33 10.62
CA LYS A 107 -14.10 10.04 10.77
C LYS A 107 -15.22 9.33 10.01
N ASN A 108 -14.86 8.71 8.89
CA ASN A 108 -15.79 8.07 7.98
C ASN A 108 -16.28 6.71 8.49
N VAL A 109 -15.71 6.21 9.60
CA VAL A 109 -16.09 4.96 10.24
C VAL A 109 -16.44 5.24 11.70
N ASP A 110 -17.74 5.21 12.01
CA ASP A 110 -18.32 5.50 13.33
C ASP A 110 -17.74 6.76 14.02
N ASN A 111 -17.41 7.81 13.24
CA ASN A 111 -16.90 9.09 13.76
C ASN A 111 -15.75 8.92 14.77
N PHE A 112 -14.71 8.16 14.37
CA PHE A 112 -13.52 7.82 15.17
C PHE A 112 -13.75 6.89 16.37
N GLN A 113 -14.97 6.40 16.60
CA GLN A 113 -15.22 5.43 17.69
C GLN A 113 -14.83 4.00 17.30
N TYR A 114 -14.65 3.74 15.99
CA TYR A 114 -14.17 2.47 15.48
C TYR A 114 -12.65 2.48 15.39
N VAL A 115 -11.99 1.97 16.43
CA VAL A 115 -10.52 1.90 16.49
C VAL A 115 -10.07 0.48 16.15
N ILE A 116 -9.25 0.37 15.11
CA ILE A 116 -8.60 -0.88 14.74
C ILE A 116 -7.23 -0.92 15.41
N GLN A 117 -6.95 -1.99 16.13
CA GLN A 117 -5.62 -2.35 16.61
C GLN A 117 -4.85 -3.07 15.50
N VAL A 118 -3.60 -2.69 15.30
CA VAL A 118 -2.71 -3.34 14.34
C VAL A 118 -1.58 -4.01 15.10
N LYS A 119 -1.45 -5.32 14.91
CA LYS A 119 -0.42 -6.14 15.54
C LYS A 119 0.61 -6.55 14.51
N LEU A 120 1.88 -6.41 14.87
CA LEU A 120 3.00 -6.94 14.12
C LEU A 120 3.44 -8.25 14.76
N HIS A 121 3.55 -9.32 13.98
CA HIS A 121 4.02 -10.62 14.42
C HIS A 121 5.23 -11.05 13.58
N GLU A 122 6.36 -11.29 14.22
CA GLU A 122 7.55 -11.85 13.57
C GLU A 122 7.57 -13.36 13.83
N GLU A 123 7.57 -14.17 12.77
CA GLU A 123 7.80 -15.62 12.90
C GLU A 123 9.32 -15.85 12.99
N LEU A 124 9.79 -16.28 14.17
CA LEU A 124 11.21 -16.54 14.47
C LEU A 124 11.61 -17.99 14.20
#